data_AF-T1I2L2-F1
#
_entry.id   AF-T1I2L2-F1
#
_cell.length_a   1.000
_cell.length_b   1.000
_cell.length_c   1.000
_cell.angle_alpha   90.00
_cell.angle_beta   90.00
_cell.angle_gamma   90.00
#
_symmetry.space_group_name_H-M   'P 1'
#
loop_
_entity.id
_entity.type
_entity.pdbx_description
1 polymer ?
#
loop_
_entity_poly.entity_id
_entity_poly.type
_entity_poly.pdbx_seq_one_letter_code
_entity_poly.pdbx_strand_id
1 'polypeptide(L)'
;MYKIAPKYDLLDKARDVVKVNSTVEERGKFISQFVNLLNLKDGFYTYSGSLTTPPFDTNVIWLVLPQPLLVKNAQVNLLCKLNSEEGGLIEENFREIQKLYDRVVCRRKSLINVEFC
;
A
#
# COMPACT_ATOMS: atom_id res chain seq x y z
N MET A 1 -11.08 -22.45 3.24
CA MET A 1 -12.04 -21.33 3.06
C MET A 1 -11.40 -20.27 2.20
N TYR A 2 -11.98 -19.96 1.03
CA TYR A 2 -11.49 -18.87 0.19
C TYR A 2 -11.95 -17.54 0.77
N LYS A 3 -11.02 -16.61 1.04
CA LYS A 3 -11.37 -15.26 1.46
C LYS A 3 -11.82 -14.47 0.23
N ILE A 4 -13.03 -13.93 0.27
CA ILE A 4 -13.56 -13.09 -0.80
C ILE A 4 -12.98 -11.68 -0.63
N ALA A 5 -12.37 -11.14 -1.68
CA ALA A 5 -11.87 -9.77 -1.66
C ALA A 5 -13.06 -8.78 -1.58
N PRO A 6 -13.10 -7.90 -0.56
CA PRO A 6 -14.12 -6.87 -0.49
C PRO A 6 -13.93 -5.85 -1.61
N LYS A 7 -14.97 -5.06 -1.84
CA LYS A 7 -14.94 -3.92 -2.76
C LYS A 7 -14.50 -2.68 -1.98
N TYR A 8 -13.56 -1.92 -2.53
CA TYR A 8 -13.18 -0.60 -1.99
C TYR A 8 -13.68 0.51 -2.90
N ASP A 9 -14.56 1.38 -2.40
CA ASP A 9 -15.15 2.44 -3.21
C ASP A 9 -14.12 3.48 -3.64
N LEU A 10 -13.04 3.67 -2.87
CA LEU A 10 -11.92 4.52 -3.27
C LEU A 10 -11.29 4.09 -4.59
N LEU A 11 -11.06 2.78 -4.77
CA LEU A 11 -10.38 2.26 -5.95
C LEU A 11 -11.26 2.37 -7.20
N ASP A 12 -12.59 2.37 -7.03
CA ASP A 12 -13.52 2.59 -8.14
C ASP A 12 -13.45 4.00 -8.71
N LYS A 13 -13.02 4.98 -7.91
CA LYS A 13 -12.85 6.38 -8.32
C LYS A 13 -11.67 6.61 -9.25
N ALA A 14 -10.79 5.64 -9.42
CA ALA A 14 -9.78 5.67 -10.48
C ALA A 14 -10.39 5.81 -11.89
N ARG A 15 -11.66 5.39 -12.09
CA ARG A 15 -12.39 5.61 -13.36
C ARG A 15 -12.62 7.08 -13.70
N ASP A 16 -12.74 7.91 -12.66
CA ASP A 16 -13.11 9.31 -12.80
C ASP A 16 -11.84 10.17 -13.08
N VAL A 17 -10.65 9.62 -12.84
CA VAL A 17 -9.35 10.26 -13.09
C VAL A 17 -8.90 10.02 -14.53
N VAL A 18 -9.36 10.86 -15.46
CA VAL A 18 -9.12 10.68 -16.90
C VAL A 18 -7.88 11.45 -17.39
N LYS A 19 -7.68 12.68 -16.89
CA LYS A 19 -6.64 13.58 -17.39
C LYS A 19 -5.47 13.68 -16.41
N VAL A 20 -4.26 13.53 -16.91
CA VAL A 20 -3.02 13.77 -16.16
C VAL A 20 -3.02 15.19 -15.60
N ASN A 21 -2.51 15.37 -14.37
CA ASN A 21 -2.45 16.66 -13.68
C ASN A 21 -3.83 17.33 -13.49
N SER A 22 -4.90 16.53 -13.45
CA SER A 22 -6.24 16.99 -13.08
C SER A 22 -6.66 16.45 -11.72
N THR A 23 -7.61 17.13 -11.10
CA THR A 23 -8.17 16.76 -9.79
C THR A 23 -9.65 16.42 -9.95
N VAL A 24 -10.08 15.35 -9.27
CA VAL A 24 -11.49 14.97 -9.12
C VAL A 24 -11.88 15.15 -7.66
N GLU A 25 -12.97 15.86 -7.40
CA GLU A 25 -13.49 16.06 -6.05
C GLU A 25 -14.67 15.13 -5.77
N GLU A 26 -14.57 14.34 -4.71
CA GLU A 26 -15.58 13.36 -4.32
C GLU A 26 -15.87 13.42 -2.83
N ARG A 27 -17.16 13.48 -2.47
CA ARG A 27 -17.61 13.47 -1.08
C ARG A 27 -17.87 12.03 -0.63
N GLY A 28 -17.19 11.58 0.43
CA GLY A 28 -17.39 10.22 0.96
C GLY A 28 -16.47 9.86 2.11
N LYS A 29 -16.69 8.68 2.70
CA LYS A 29 -15.87 8.12 3.79
C LYS A 29 -14.93 7.02 3.30
N PHE A 30 -14.24 7.25 2.19
CA PHE A 30 -13.44 6.24 1.50
C PHE A 30 -12.33 5.62 2.37
N ILE A 31 -11.59 6.46 3.12
CA ILE A 31 -10.48 6.00 3.98
C ILE A 31 -10.96 5.05 5.08
N SER A 32 -12.21 5.19 5.55
CA SER A 32 -12.75 4.33 6.60
C SER A 32 -12.78 2.86 6.23
N GLN A 33 -12.86 2.52 4.94
CA GLN A 33 -12.77 1.14 4.44
C GLN A 33 -11.40 0.50 4.68
N PHE A 34 -10.35 1.31 4.89
CA PHE A 34 -8.98 0.87 5.10
C PHE A 34 -8.50 0.99 6.55
N VAL A 35 -9.13 1.80 7.39
CA VAL A 35 -8.67 2.08 8.76
C VAL A 35 -8.45 0.81 9.58
N ASN A 36 -9.38 -0.15 9.52
CA ASN A 36 -9.26 -1.41 10.25
C ASN A 36 -8.11 -2.29 9.74
N LEU A 37 -7.69 -2.10 8.49
CA LEU A 37 -6.63 -2.87 7.83
C LEU A 37 -5.24 -2.28 8.11
N LEU A 38 -5.17 -1.01 8.49
CA LEU A 38 -3.94 -0.33 8.91
C LEU A 38 -3.62 -0.53 10.40
N ASN A 39 -4.28 -1.49 11.03
CA ASN A 39 -4.08 -1.80 12.43
C ASN A 39 -2.74 -2.53 12.66
N LEU A 40 -1.89 -1.95 13.50
CA LEU A 40 -0.57 -2.50 13.83
C LEU A 40 -0.61 -3.64 14.88
N LYS A 41 -1.79 -4.00 15.41
CA LYS A 41 -1.94 -5.03 16.46
C LYS A 41 -1.48 -6.42 16.02
N ASP A 42 -1.54 -6.74 14.74
CA ASP A 42 -1.10 -8.05 14.21
C ASP A 42 0.42 -8.12 14.01
N GLY A 43 1.13 -7.05 14.39
CA GLY A 43 2.56 -6.90 14.22
C GLY A 43 2.94 -6.32 12.85
N PHE A 44 4.23 -6.05 12.68
CA PHE A 44 4.80 -5.51 11.45
C PHE A 44 6.30 -5.80 11.39
N TYR A 45 6.85 -5.78 10.19
CA TYR A 45 8.29 -5.73 9.97
C TYR A 45 8.75 -4.27 9.92
N THR A 46 9.91 -3.98 10.48
CA THR A 46 10.47 -2.62 10.50
C THR A 46 11.96 -2.62 10.22
N TYR A 47 12.40 -1.63 9.46
CA TYR A 47 13.81 -1.39 9.13
C TYR A 47 14.01 0.06 8.67
N SER A 48 15.21 0.59 8.89
CA SER A 48 15.62 1.87 8.29
C SER A 48 15.96 1.67 6.81
N GLY A 49 15.44 2.54 5.96
CA GLY A 49 15.60 2.43 4.51
C GLY A 49 15.53 3.80 3.84
N SER A 50 15.22 3.74 2.55
CA SER A 50 15.08 4.93 1.71
C SER A 50 13.68 5.07 1.14
N LEU A 51 13.42 6.23 0.53
CA LEU A 51 12.37 6.36 -0.46
C LEU A 51 12.59 5.37 -1.62
N THR A 52 11.50 4.89 -2.21
CA THR A 52 11.51 4.03 -3.41
C THR A 52 11.44 4.84 -4.70
N THR A 53 11.38 6.17 -4.61
CA THR A 53 11.39 7.11 -5.72
C THR A 53 12.58 8.06 -5.58
N PRO A 54 13.09 8.64 -6.69
CA PRO A 54 14.12 9.67 -6.64
C PRO A 54 13.72 10.82 -5.68
N PRO A 55 14.67 11.41 -4.93
CA PRO A 55 16.13 11.17 -4.96
C PRO A 55 16.62 9.97 -4.11
N PHE A 56 15.72 9.09 -3.65
CA PHE A 56 16.05 7.90 -2.84
C PHE A 56 16.68 8.21 -1.48
N ASP A 57 16.26 9.30 -0.82
CA ASP A 57 16.78 9.68 0.49
C ASP A 57 16.62 8.57 1.53
N THR A 58 17.66 8.38 2.36
CA THR A 58 17.77 7.30 3.37
C THR A 58 17.23 7.72 4.74
N ASN A 59 16.08 8.38 4.75
CA ASN A 59 15.45 8.99 5.92
C ASN A 59 14.10 8.34 6.29
N VAL A 60 13.89 7.08 5.90
CA VAL A 60 12.61 6.38 6.08
C VAL A 60 12.76 5.25 7.09
N ILE A 61 11.80 5.13 8.01
CA ILE A 61 11.59 3.91 8.80
C ILE A 61 10.36 3.21 8.22
N TRP A 62 10.55 2.02 7.66
CA TRP A 62 9.47 1.26 7.05
C TRP A 62 8.68 0.49 8.10
N LEU A 63 7.35 0.50 8.01
CA LEU A 63 6.45 -0.36 8.78
C LEU A 63 5.64 -1.22 7.81
N VAL A 64 6.08 -2.47 7.59
CA VAL A 64 5.46 -3.37 6.61
C VAL A 64 4.53 -4.34 7.33
N LEU A 65 3.23 -4.21 7.07
CA LEU A 65 2.22 -5.10 7.65
C LEU A 65 2.29 -6.50 7.03
N PRO A 66 2.21 -7.58 7.84
CA PRO A 66 2.38 -8.95 7.34
C PRO A 66 1.14 -9.48 6.62
N GLN A 67 -0.04 -8.91 6.87
CA GLN A 67 -1.29 -9.32 6.25
C GLN A 67 -1.59 -8.42 5.05
N PRO A 68 -1.62 -8.95 3.82
CA PRO A 68 -1.93 -8.15 2.64
C PRO A 68 -3.41 -7.79 2.58
N LEU A 69 -3.69 -6.68 1.91
CA LEU A 69 -5.04 -6.29 1.54
C LEU A 69 -5.55 -7.17 0.40
N LEU A 70 -6.69 -7.83 0.60
CA LEU A 70 -7.36 -8.51 -0.51
C LEU A 70 -8.12 -7.49 -1.34
N VAL A 71 -7.81 -7.41 -2.63
CA VAL A 71 -8.43 -6.49 -3.60
C VAL A 71 -8.93 -7.28 -4.80
N LYS A 72 -10.05 -6.87 -5.39
CA LYS A 72 -10.55 -7.48 -6.63
C LYS A 72 -9.66 -7.11 -7.81
N ASN A 73 -9.34 -8.07 -8.68
CA ASN A 73 -8.56 -7.82 -9.91
C ASN A 73 -9.12 -6.67 -10.75
N ALA A 74 -10.45 -6.58 -10.88
CA ALA A 74 -11.09 -5.49 -11.61
C ALA A 74 -10.73 -4.10 -11.06
N GLN A 75 -10.49 -3.96 -9.75
CA GLN A 75 -10.11 -2.69 -9.14
C GLN A 75 -8.62 -2.40 -9.32
N VAL A 76 -7.75 -3.42 -9.25
CA VAL A 76 -6.33 -3.27 -9.58
C VAL A 76 -6.15 -2.84 -11.04
N ASN A 77 -6.90 -3.45 -11.95
CA ASN A 77 -6.87 -3.11 -13.37
C ASN A 77 -7.31 -1.68 -13.68
N LEU A 78 -8.06 -1.02 -12.79
CA LEU A 78 -8.38 0.41 -12.96
C LEU A 78 -7.16 1.28 -12.66
N LEU A 79 -6.37 0.93 -11.64
CA LEU A 79 -5.15 1.65 -11.30
C LEU A 79 -4.12 1.55 -12.42
N CYS A 80 -3.97 0.35 -13.02
CA CYS A 80 -3.06 0.12 -14.15
C CYS A 80 -3.50 0.81 -15.46
N LYS A 81 -4.70 1.42 -15.49
CA LYS A 81 -5.23 2.16 -16.65
C LYS A 81 -5.15 3.68 -16.47
N LEU A 82 -4.56 4.15 -15.37
CA LEU A 82 -4.30 5.57 -15.19
C LEU A 82 -3.18 6.03 -16.14
N ASN A 83 -3.28 7.26 -16.62
CA ASN A 83 -2.28 7.84 -17.52
C ASN A 83 -1.06 8.34 -16.76
N SER A 84 0.14 8.10 -17.29
CA SER A 84 1.41 8.64 -16.80
C SER A 84 1.64 10.07 -17.32
N GLU A 85 2.41 10.87 -16.58
CA GLU A 85 2.90 12.18 -17.03
C GLU A 85 3.79 12.08 -18.29
N GLU A 86 4.50 10.96 -18.43
CA GLU A 86 5.41 10.68 -19.55
C GLU A 86 4.66 10.20 -20.81
N GLY A 87 3.33 10.05 -20.72
CA GLY A 87 2.48 9.45 -21.74
C GLY A 87 2.31 7.94 -21.54
N GLY A 88 1.21 7.41 -22.06
CA GLY A 88 0.85 5.99 -21.87
C GLY A 88 0.22 5.69 -20.50
N LEU A 89 0.03 4.41 -20.21
CA LEU A 89 -0.57 3.92 -18.97
C LEU A 89 0.49 3.67 -17.90
N ILE A 90 0.12 3.80 -16.63
CA ILE A 90 0.95 3.41 -15.49
C ILE A 90 0.88 1.90 -15.33
N GLU A 91 1.76 1.18 -16.03
CA GLU A 91 1.84 -0.28 -15.96
C GLU A 91 2.72 -0.75 -14.80
N GLU A 92 3.87 -0.10 -14.59
CA GLU A 92 4.83 -0.44 -13.54
C GLU A 92 5.37 0.82 -12.86
N ASN A 93 5.08 0.97 -11.56
CA ASN A 93 5.52 2.10 -10.74
C ASN A 93 6.18 1.65 -9.43
N PHE A 94 6.85 0.50 -9.46
CA PHE A 94 7.57 -0.07 -8.33
C PHE A 94 9.08 -0.03 -8.56
N ARG A 95 9.84 -0.15 -7.48
CA ARG A 95 11.30 -0.28 -7.51
C ARG A 95 11.69 -1.73 -7.22
N GLU A 96 12.67 -2.26 -7.95
CA GLU A 96 13.21 -3.59 -7.69
C GLU A 96 13.75 -3.76 -6.26
N ILE A 97 13.81 -5.01 -5.79
CA ILE A 97 14.37 -5.35 -4.49
C ILE A 97 15.84 -4.91 -4.44
N GLN A 98 16.18 -4.13 -3.41
CA GLN A 98 17.54 -3.66 -3.18
C GLN A 98 18.27 -4.56 -2.19
N LYS A 99 19.60 -4.57 -2.26
CA LYS A 99 20.45 -5.34 -1.34
C LYS A 99 20.17 -4.96 0.13
N LEU A 100 20.09 -5.95 1.00
CA LEU A 100 19.86 -5.71 2.43
C LEU A 100 21.08 -5.06 3.10
N TYR A 101 22.29 -5.43 2.67
CA TYR A 101 23.56 -5.11 3.35
C TYR A 101 23.50 -5.53 4.82
N ASP A 102 24.02 -4.71 5.73
CA ASP A 102 24.10 -5.00 7.17
C ASP A 102 22.82 -4.60 7.94
N ARG A 103 21.75 -4.23 7.23
CA ARG A 103 20.50 -3.81 7.87
C ARG A 103 19.78 -5.00 8.49
N VAL A 104 19.33 -4.82 9.72
CA VAL A 104 18.49 -5.79 10.43
C VAL A 104 17.02 -5.45 10.22
N VAL A 105 16.23 -6.45 9.80
CA VAL A 105 14.78 -6.36 9.75
C VAL A 105 14.20 -6.90 11.05
N CYS A 106 13.58 -6.03 11.84
CA CYS A 106 12.95 -6.39 13.10
C CYS A 106 11.48 -6.75 12.87
N ARG A 107 10.97 -7.77 13.56
CA ARG A 107 9.54 -8.10 13.56
C ARG A 107 8.93 -7.76 14.92
N ARG A 108 8.00 -6.82 14.94
CA ARG A 108 7.09 -6.65 16.06
C ARG A 108 6.06 -7.77 16.02
N LYS A 109 5.98 -8.57 17.08
CA LYS A 109 4.93 -9.60 17.22
C LYS A 109 3.60 -8.96 17.61
N SER A 110 2.52 -9.66 17.28
CA SER A 110 1.17 -9.25 17.66
C SER A 110 1.04 -9.16 19.18
N LEU A 111 0.23 -8.21 19.65
CA LEU A 111 -0.04 -8.01 21.09
C LEU A 111 -1.05 -9.01 21.67
N ILE A 112 -1.38 -10.08 20.96
CA ILE A 112 -2.33 -11.10 21.43
C ILE A 112 -1.58 -12.05 22.38
N ASN A 113 -1.83 -11.85 23.68
CA ASN A 113 -1.47 -12.67 24.84
C ASN A 113 0.02 -12.99 25.03
N VAL A 114 0.71 -12.11 25.75
CA VAL A 114 1.70 -12.59 26.72
C VAL A 114 0.90 -12.88 27.99
N GLU A 115 0.37 -14.10 28.12
CA GLU A 115 0.06 -14.60 29.46
C GLU A 115 1.39 -14.68 30.20
N PHE A 116 1.56 -13.83 31.20
CA PHE A 116 2.58 -14.04 32.22
C PHE A 116 2.21 -15.34 32.93
N CYS A 117 3.09 -16.35 32.84
CA CYS A 117 3.14 -17.40 33.86
C CYS A 117 3.59 -16.79 35.18
#